data_AF-U5DCU5-F1
#
_entry.id   AF-U5DCU5-F1
#
_cell.length_a   1.000
_cell.length_b   1.000
_cell.length_c   1.000
_cell.angle_alpha   90.00
_cell.angle_beta   90.00
_cell.angle_gamma   90.00
#
_symmetry.space_group_name_H-M   'P 1'
#
loop_
_entity.id
_entity.type
_entity.pdbx_description
1 polymer ?
#
loop_
_entity_poly.entity_id
_entity_poly.type
_entity_poly.pdbx_seq_one_letter_code
_entity_poly.pdbx_strand_id
1 'polypeptide(L)'
;MAPAHGNSDGLIVSFGEMLIDFVPTVSGVSLRDAPGFLKKPGGAPANVAVAVSRLGSPSAFIGKVGDDEFGRMLADILTENSVDTRGVRFDKGARTALAFVTLKANGEREFMFYRHPSADMLLTEEELDLDLILLPL
;
A
#
# COMPACT_ATOMS: atom_id res chain seq x y z
N MET A 1 -1.89 35.77 -0.88
CA MET A 1 -2.58 34.76 -0.05
C MET A 1 -3.51 33.99 -0.97
N ALA A 2 -3.28 32.69 -1.14
CA ALA A 2 -4.18 31.82 -1.90
C ALA A 2 -5.50 31.66 -1.14
N PRO A 3 -6.65 31.51 -1.83
CA PRO A 3 -7.94 31.40 -1.17
C PRO A 3 -8.01 30.09 -0.37
N ALA A 4 -8.55 30.19 0.86
CA ALA A 4 -8.97 29.04 1.64
C ALA A 4 -9.93 28.20 0.79
N HIS A 5 -9.52 26.97 0.45
CA HIS A 5 -10.37 26.06 -0.30
C HIS A 5 -11.54 25.64 0.58
N GLY A 6 -12.74 25.76 0.02
CA GLY A 6 -14.00 25.56 0.72
C GLY A 6 -14.09 24.18 1.35
N ASN A 7 -14.45 24.19 2.63
CA ASN A 7 -14.68 23.02 3.45
C ASN A 7 -15.92 22.26 2.95
N SER A 8 -15.66 21.23 2.15
CA SER A 8 -16.50 20.03 2.05
C SER A 8 -15.51 18.88 2.07
N ASP A 9 -14.97 18.58 3.26
CA ASP A 9 -13.90 17.61 3.47
C ASP A 9 -14.37 16.17 3.16
N GLY A 10 -14.55 15.88 1.88
CA GLY A 10 -14.89 14.57 1.38
C GLY A 10 -13.73 13.60 1.64
N LEU A 11 -14.07 12.44 2.18
CA LEU A 11 -13.12 11.35 2.38
C LEU A 11 -12.73 10.75 1.03
N ILE A 12 -11.43 10.70 0.72
CA ILE A 12 -10.93 9.95 -0.43
C ILE A 12 -10.55 8.54 0.01
N VAL A 13 -11.22 7.54 -0.54
CA VAL A 13 -10.91 6.13 -0.28
C VAL A 13 -10.07 5.57 -1.42
N SER A 14 -8.92 5.00 -1.09
CA SER A 14 -8.13 4.18 -2.03
C SER A 14 -8.34 2.71 -1.73
N PHE A 15 -8.55 1.91 -2.78
CA PHE A 15 -8.82 0.49 -2.69
C PHE A 15 -7.80 -0.32 -3.48
N GLY A 16 -7.26 -1.38 -2.89
CA GLY A 16 -6.43 -2.36 -3.58
C GLY A 16 -5.28 -2.89 -2.74
N GLU A 17 -4.10 -3.04 -3.34
CA GLU A 17 -2.97 -3.69 -2.69
C GLU A 17 -2.09 -2.74 -1.88
N MET A 18 -1.52 -3.30 -0.81
CA MET A 18 -0.33 -2.79 -0.15
C MET A 18 0.65 -3.94 0.02
N LEU A 19 1.93 -3.69 -0.19
CA LEU A 19 2.95 -4.75 -0.24
C LEU A 19 4.32 -4.22 0.18
N ILE A 20 5.30 -5.11 0.30
CA ILE A 20 6.68 -4.72 0.52
C ILE A 20 7.45 -4.71 -0.79
N ASP A 21 8.00 -3.55 -1.14
CA ASP A 21 8.99 -3.43 -2.21
C ASP A 21 10.39 -3.67 -1.63
N PHE A 22 11.08 -4.70 -2.12
CA PHE A 22 12.48 -4.95 -1.88
C PHE A 22 13.30 -4.31 -3.01
N VAL A 23 13.97 -3.21 -2.67
CA VAL A 23 14.82 -2.44 -3.59
C VAL A 23 16.29 -2.75 -3.31
N PRO A 24 17.12 -3.06 -4.31
CA PRO A 24 18.54 -3.34 -4.15
C PRO A 24 19.27 -2.24 -3.38
N THR A 25 20.25 -2.63 -2.57
CA THR A 25 21.16 -1.70 -1.89
C THR A 25 22.14 -1.02 -2.84
N VAL A 26 22.29 -1.54 -4.06
CA VAL A 26 23.14 -1.01 -5.12
C VAL A 26 22.35 -0.91 -6.43
N SER A 27 22.57 0.16 -7.19
CA SER A 27 21.86 0.41 -8.45
C SER A 27 22.50 -0.31 -9.63
N GLY A 28 21.73 -0.52 -10.71
CA GLY A 28 22.26 -0.97 -12.01
C GLY A 28 22.46 -2.48 -12.12
N VAL A 29 22.08 -3.26 -11.11
CA VAL A 29 22.26 -4.72 -11.04
C VAL A 29 20.98 -5.47 -11.36
N SER A 30 21.08 -6.73 -11.78
CA SER A 30 19.91 -7.61 -11.89
C SER A 30 19.44 -8.07 -10.50
N LEU A 31 18.25 -8.69 -10.43
CA LEU A 31 17.79 -9.31 -9.18
C LEU A 31 18.73 -10.43 -8.71
N ARG A 32 19.36 -11.15 -9.65
CA ARG A 32 20.31 -12.23 -9.36
C ARG A 32 21.61 -11.72 -8.75
N ASP A 33 22.07 -10.56 -9.20
CA ASP A 33 23.38 -10.00 -8.83
C ASP A 33 23.30 -9.03 -7.65
N ALA A 34 22.10 -8.69 -7.19
CA ALA A 34 21.90 -7.79 -6.07
C ALA A 34 22.46 -8.41 -4.76
N PRO A 35 23.39 -7.73 -4.06
CA PRO A 35 24.00 -8.25 -2.84
C PRO A 35 23.09 -8.14 -1.61
N GLY A 36 22.00 -7.38 -1.70
CA GLY A 36 21.04 -7.18 -0.62
C GLY A 36 19.93 -6.24 -1.03
N PHE A 37 18.87 -6.20 -0.22
CA PHE A 37 17.67 -5.41 -0.47
C PHE A 37 17.24 -4.64 0.78
N LEU A 38 16.68 -3.45 0.57
CA LEU A 38 15.99 -2.67 1.57
C LEU A 38 14.48 -2.85 1.39
N LYS A 39 13.79 -3.18 2.48
CA LYS A 39 12.31 -3.18 2.50
C LYS A 39 11.78 -1.75 2.47
N LYS A 40 10.79 -1.50 1.62
CA LYS A 40 10.04 -0.26 1.53
C LYS A 40 8.54 -0.58 1.50
N PRO A 41 7.69 0.24 2.13
CA PRO A 41 6.25 0.15 1.91
C PRO A 41 5.96 0.47 0.43
N GLY A 42 5.09 -0.33 -0.18
CA GLY A 42 4.68 -0.22 -1.57
C GLY A 42 3.18 -0.48 -1.75
N GLY A 43 2.75 -0.50 -3.01
CA GLY A 43 1.33 -0.59 -3.40
C GLY A 43 0.82 0.76 -3.92
N ALA A 44 0.32 0.77 -5.15
CA ALA A 44 -0.08 2.02 -5.80
C ALA A 44 -1.26 2.69 -5.06
N PRO A 45 -2.33 1.97 -4.67
CA PRO A 45 -3.45 2.57 -3.95
C PRO A 45 -3.04 3.06 -2.55
N ALA A 46 -2.14 2.36 -1.85
CA ALA A 46 -1.66 2.78 -0.54
C ALA A 46 -0.86 4.09 -0.61
N ASN A 47 -0.02 4.21 -1.64
CA ASN A 47 0.72 5.45 -1.91
C ASN A 47 -0.21 6.64 -2.21
N VAL A 48 -1.33 6.41 -2.90
CA VAL A 48 -2.34 7.45 -3.16
C VAL A 48 -2.99 7.92 -1.86
N ALA A 49 -3.43 7.01 -0.99
CA ALA A 49 -4.02 7.39 0.30
C ALA A 49 -3.05 8.23 1.14
N VAL A 50 -1.79 7.80 1.26
CA VAL A 50 -0.75 8.56 1.98
C VAL A 50 -0.51 9.93 1.33
N ALA A 51 -0.47 10.01 0.00
CA ALA A 51 -0.27 11.27 -0.70
C ALA A 51 -1.43 12.26 -0.45
N VAL A 52 -2.67 11.79 -0.51
CA VAL A 52 -3.87 12.59 -0.21
C VAL A 52 -3.80 13.14 1.22
N SER A 53 -3.52 12.28 2.19
CA SER A 53 -3.39 12.68 3.60
C SER A 53 -2.32 13.77 3.78
N ARG A 54 -1.13 13.56 3.19
CA ARG A 54 -0.02 14.52 3.25
C ARG A 54 -0.30 15.85 2.56
N LEU A 55 -1.20 15.87 1.58
CA LEU A 55 -1.66 17.09 0.92
C LEU A 55 -2.75 17.83 1.70
N GLY A 56 -3.20 17.28 2.83
CA GLY A 56 -4.11 17.93 3.77
C GLY A 56 -5.58 17.55 3.63
N SER A 57 -5.91 16.50 2.87
CA SER A 57 -7.28 16.01 2.73
C SER A 57 -7.49 14.69 3.48
N PRO A 58 -8.69 14.42 4.05
CA PRO A 58 -8.98 13.14 4.67
C PRO A 58 -8.85 11.98 3.67
N SER A 59 -8.22 10.88 4.11
CA SER A 59 -8.07 9.69 3.30
C SER A 59 -8.29 8.42 4.10
N ALA A 60 -8.77 7.38 3.42
CA ALA A 60 -8.93 6.04 3.96
C ALA A 60 -8.35 5.01 2.98
N PHE A 61 -7.98 3.85 3.51
CA PHE A 61 -7.51 2.73 2.72
C PHE A 61 -8.32 1.47 2.98
N ILE A 62 -8.74 0.80 1.91
CA ILE A 62 -9.38 -0.52 1.95
C ILE A 62 -8.47 -1.53 1.24
N GLY A 63 -8.11 -2.60 1.93
CA GLY A 63 -7.29 -3.67 1.37
C GLY A 63 -6.96 -4.74 2.41
N LYS A 64 -6.24 -5.78 2.00
CA LYS A 64 -5.94 -6.94 2.85
C LYS A 64 -4.45 -7.27 2.82
N VAL A 65 -3.88 -7.53 3.98
CA VAL A 65 -2.49 -7.96 4.19
C VAL A 65 -2.46 -9.24 5.01
N GLY A 66 -1.31 -9.92 5.07
CA GLY A 66 -1.16 -11.05 5.97
C GLY A 66 -1.18 -10.58 7.43
N ASP A 67 -1.67 -11.42 8.34
CA ASP A 67 -1.44 -11.29 9.79
C ASP A 67 0.00 -11.70 10.12
N ASP A 68 0.94 -10.91 9.58
CA ASP A 68 2.38 -11.08 9.71
C ASP A 68 3.07 -9.73 9.96
N GLU A 69 4.37 -9.77 10.28
CA GLU A 69 5.14 -8.57 10.63
C GLU A 69 5.17 -7.52 9.50
N PHE A 70 5.12 -7.95 8.23
CA PHE A 70 5.06 -7.02 7.10
C PHE A 70 3.69 -6.37 6.97
N GLY A 71 2.61 -7.14 7.14
CA GLY A 71 1.26 -6.60 7.12
C GLY A 71 1.02 -5.59 8.24
N ARG A 72 1.47 -5.92 9.46
CA ARG A 72 1.37 -5.01 10.62
C ARG A 72 2.17 -3.73 10.40
N MET A 73 3.41 -3.85 9.93
CA MET A 73 4.23 -2.69 9.55
C MET A 73 3.53 -1.79 8.53
N LEU A 74 2.89 -2.35 7.50
CA LEU A 74 2.22 -1.55 6.48
C LEU A 74 1.00 -0.80 7.03
N ALA A 75 0.21 -1.45 7.90
CA ALA A 75 -0.92 -0.81 8.58
C ALA A 75 -0.46 0.31 9.54
N ASP A 76 0.65 0.10 10.25
CA ASP A 76 1.26 1.13 11.10
C ASP A 76 1.69 2.34 10.26
N ILE A 77 2.34 2.11 9.11
CA ILE A 77 2.76 3.20 8.20
C ILE A 77 1.58 4.02 7.69
N LEU A 78 0.45 3.38 7.35
CA LEU A 78 -0.76 4.11 6.97
C LEU A 78 -1.25 5.00 8.12
N THR A 79 -1.31 4.43 9.33
CA THR A 79 -1.76 5.13 10.54
C THR A 79 -0.84 6.30 10.90
N GLU A 80 0.48 6.11 10.82
CA GLU A 80 1.49 7.16 11.03
C GLU A 80 1.36 8.32 10.02
N ASN A 81 0.81 8.04 8.82
CA ASN A 81 0.54 9.04 7.80
C ASN A 81 -0.90 9.55 7.84
N SER A 82 -1.61 9.39 8.95
CA SER A 82 -2.98 9.88 9.17
C SER A 82 -4.00 9.35 8.14
N VAL A 83 -3.76 8.17 7.58
CA VAL A 83 -4.74 7.46 6.74
C VAL A 83 -5.66 6.66 7.65
N ASP A 84 -6.97 6.73 7.44
CA ASP A 84 -7.94 5.87 8.13
C ASP A 84 -7.78 4.41 7.66
N THR A 85 -7.43 3.55 8.61
CA THR A 85 -7.10 2.13 8.39
C THR A 85 -8.24 1.18 8.76
N ARG A 86 -9.45 1.67 9.07
CA ARG A 86 -10.60 0.80 9.37
C ARG A 86 -10.96 -0.18 8.24
N GLY A 87 -10.59 0.14 7.00
CA GLY A 87 -10.75 -0.72 5.84
C GLY A 87 -9.65 -1.79 5.65
N VAL A 88 -8.63 -1.82 6.51
CA VAL A 88 -7.53 -2.80 6.43
C VAL A 88 -7.95 -4.11 7.08
N ARG A 89 -7.69 -5.22 6.38
CA ARG A 89 -7.96 -6.59 6.85
C ARG A 89 -6.67 -7.39 6.97
N PHE A 90 -6.65 -8.33 7.92
CA PHE A 90 -5.52 -9.20 8.19
C PHE A 90 -5.91 -10.66 7.91
N ASP A 91 -5.19 -11.30 7.01
CA ASP A 91 -5.41 -12.69 6.62
C ASP A 91 -4.48 -13.64 7.38
N LYS A 92 -5.02 -14.67 8.03
CA LYS A 92 -4.21 -15.65 8.77
C LYS A 92 -3.71 -16.82 7.91
N GLY A 93 -4.29 -17.00 6.71
CA GLY A 93 -3.99 -18.10 5.79
C GLY A 93 -3.05 -17.72 4.64
N ALA A 94 -2.99 -16.43 4.27
CA ALA A 94 -2.13 -15.91 3.22
C ALA A 94 -1.14 -14.87 3.74
N ARG A 95 0.00 -14.75 3.06
CA ARG A 95 1.07 -13.80 3.41
C ARG A 95 0.86 -12.45 2.76
N THR A 96 1.43 -11.42 3.36
CA THR A 96 1.59 -10.10 2.72
C THR A 96 2.38 -10.24 1.42
N ALA A 97 1.90 -9.60 0.34
CA ALA A 97 2.59 -9.61 -0.94
C ALA A 97 3.98 -8.97 -0.85
N LEU A 98 4.92 -9.52 -1.61
CA LEU A 98 6.28 -8.97 -1.74
C LEU A 98 6.59 -8.73 -3.22
N ALA A 99 7.32 -7.66 -3.50
CA ALA A 99 7.84 -7.36 -4.83
C ALA A 99 9.34 -7.11 -4.72
N PHE A 100 10.13 -7.76 -5.57
CA PHE A 100 11.54 -7.41 -5.77
C PHE A 100 11.63 -6.54 -7.01
N VAL A 101 12.24 -5.36 -6.87
CA VAL A 101 12.26 -4.34 -7.92
C VAL A 101 13.69 -3.90 -8.16
N THR A 102 14.18 -4.02 -9.38
CA THR A 102 15.49 -3.47 -9.76
C THR A 102 15.41 -2.61 -11.01
N LEU A 103 16.37 -1.69 -11.12
CA LEU A 103 16.65 -0.90 -12.31
C LEU A 103 18.05 -1.29 -12.80
N LYS A 104 18.12 -2.01 -13.91
CA LYS A 104 19.38 -2.41 -14.55
C LYS A 104 20.11 -1.19 -15.11
N ALA A 105 21.42 -1.32 -15.37
CA ALA A 105 22.24 -0.23 -15.89
C ALA A 105 21.76 0.35 -17.23
N ASN A 106 21.03 -0.43 -18.03
CA ASN A 106 20.40 -0.01 -19.29
C ASN A 106 19.07 0.75 -19.09
N GLY A 107 18.65 0.99 -17.84
CA GLY A 107 17.38 1.65 -17.50
C GLY A 107 16.16 0.72 -17.51
N GLU A 108 16.33 -0.57 -17.80
CA GLU A 108 15.24 -1.54 -17.76
C GLU A 108 14.84 -1.84 -16.31
N ARG A 109 13.54 -1.75 -16.03
CA ARG A 109 12.97 -2.16 -14.73
C ARG A 109 12.58 -3.63 -14.77
N GLU A 110 12.97 -4.35 -13.73
CA GLU A 110 12.59 -5.74 -13.53
C GLU A 110 11.81 -5.87 -12.23
N PHE A 111 10.68 -6.57 -12.29
CA PHE A 111 9.78 -6.83 -11.17
C PHE A 111 9.59 -8.32 -10.99
N MET A 112 9.75 -8.81 -9.75
CA MET A 112 9.44 -10.19 -9.38
C MET A 112 8.50 -10.19 -8.18
N PHE A 113 7.25 -10.59 -8.41
CA PHE A 113 6.20 -10.61 -7.40
C PHE A 113 6.07 -11.99 -6.75
N TYR A 114 6.01 -12.01 -5.42
CA TYR A 114 5.63 -13.16 -4.61
C TYR A 114 4.19 -12.96 -4.15
N ARG A 115 3.26 -13.44 -4.98
CA ARG A 115 1.82 -13.11 -4.92
C ARG A 115 0.95 -14.32 -5.35
N HIS A 116 1.03 -15.47 -4.64
CA HIS A 116 0.42 -16.75 -5.10
C HIS A 116 -0.26 -17.63 -4.03
N PRO A 117 -1.53 -17.37 -3.67
CA PRO A 117 -2.11 -16.04 -3.54
C PRO A 117 -1.51 -15.35 -2.31
N SER A 118 -1.35 -14.03 -2.40
CA SER A 118 -1.14 -13.19 -1.20
C SER A 118 -2.48 -12.67 -0.68
N ALA A 119 -2.46 -12.15 0.54
CA ALA A 119 -3.66 -11.72 1.26
C ALA A 119 -4.50 -10.68 0.50
N ASP A 120 -3.87 -9.74 -0.21
CA ASP A 120 -4.56 -8.71 -1.01
C ASP A 120 -5.44 -9.28 -2.13
N MET A 121 -5.13 -10.48 -2.62
CA MET A 121 -5.93 -11.18 -3.65
C MET A 121 -7.13 -11.92 -3.05
N LEU A 122 -7.21 -12.01 -1.71
CA LEU A 122 -8.21 -12.78 -0.98
C LEU A 122 -9.17 -11.87 -0.20
N LEU A 123 -9.19 -10.58 -0.50
CA LEU A 123 -10.22 -9.68 0.02
C LEU A 123 -11.55 -10.00 -0.66
N THR A 124 -12.61 -10.18 0.12
CA THR A 124 -13.95 -10.46 -0.39
C THR A 124 -14.90 -9.28 -0.18
N GLU A 125 -16.06 -9.30 -0.86
CA GLU A 125 -17.06 -8.25 -0.75
C GLU A 125 -17.61 -8.11 0.69
N GLU A 126 -17.72 -9.22 1.42
CA GLU A 126 -18.21 -9.24 2.80
C GLU A 126 -17.23 -8.59 3.79
N GLU A 127 -15.97 -8.45 3.42
CA GLU A 127 -14.94 -7.83 4.24
C GLU A 127 -14.88 -6.30 4.05
N LEU A 128 -15.59 -5.76 3.05
CA LEU A 128 -15.62 -4.33 2.75
C LEU A 128 -16.38 -3.56 3.85
N ASP A 129 -15.73 -2.52 4.36
CA ASP A 129 -16.39 -1.56 5.23
C ASP A 129 -17.18 -0.56 4.36
N LEU A 130 -18.49 -0.79 4.27
CA LEU A 130 -19.37 0.02 3.42
C LEU A 130 -19.55 1.45 3.94
N ASP A 131 -19.29 1.72 5.23
CA ASP A 131 -19.37 3.08 5.79
C ASP A 131 -18.24 3.98 5.27
N LEU A 132 -17.16 3.40 4.74
CA LEU A 132 -16.12 4.14 4.05
C LEU A 132 -16.52 4.49 2.60
N ILE A 133 -17.39 3.70 1.98
CA ILE A 133 -17.72 3.79 0.54
C ILE A 133 -19.02 4.56 0.30
N LEU A 134 -20.02 4.32 1.14
CA LEU A 134 -21.35 4.89 0.99
C LEU A 134 -21.42 6.18 1.80
N LEU A 135 -21.87 7.27 1.16
CA LEU A 135 -22.23 8.48 1.89
C LEU A 135 -23.42 8.16 2.81
N PRO A 136 -23.44 8.66 4.06
CA PRO A 136 -24.61 8.53 4.91
C PRO A 136 -25.82 9.12 4.18
N LEU A 137 -26.90 8.33 4.11
CA LEU A 137 -28.20 8.72 3.55
C LEU A 137 -28.82 9.88 4.34
#